data_AF-A0AAV9XLR2-F1
#
_entry.id   AF-A0AAV9XLR2-F1
#
_cell.length_a   1.000
_cell.length_b   1.000
_cell.length_c   1.000
_cell.angle_alpha   90.00
_cell.angle_beta   90.00
_cell.angle_gamma   90.00
#
_symmetry.space_group_name_H-M   'P 1'
#
loop_
_entity.id
_entity.type
_entity.pdbx_description
1 polymer ?
#
loop_
_entity_poly.entity_id
_entity_poly.type
_entity_poly.pdbx_seq_one_letter_code
_entity_poly.pdbx_strand_id
1 'polypeptide(L)'
;MIQIVRYSQTPVGPYDELIYIPGVYKTPHSPRPRYRITNIYVSSIETTYNGRKNWNIPKRLAVFDFSTSDTTGHTTISVAHPDTPTTPFFYAVVGNIPVVSSIPLPLNSKYFPLNLEAHQPPLLEGKKENGEVATETWRSWTPWMSGTGRFVKCVEVKNGNGDGTWPDRIDGIWGMVLRWDPGMKMKFEVGKEYPKSNL
;
A
#
# COMPACT_ATOMS: atom_id res chain seq x y z
N MET A 1 -6.86 6.37 0.46
CA MET A 1 -5.69 6.10 1.32
C MET A 1 -4.55 5.60 0.46
N ILE A 2 -3.34 6.11 0.71
CA ILE A 2 -2.09 5.64 0.14
C ILE A 2 -1.24 5.12 1.30
N GLN A 3 -0.58 3.97 1.12
CA GLN A 3 0.34 3.41 2.10
C GLN A 3 1.63 2.98 1.43
N ILE A 4 2.77 3.31 2.06
CA ILE A 4 4.09 2.85 1.64
C ILE A 4 4.61 1.95 2.76
N VAL A 5 5.10 0.77 2.40
CA VAL A 5 5.58 -0.22 3.37
C VAL A 5 6.93 -0.74 2.92
N ARG A 6 7.89 -0.82 3.84
CA ARG A 6 9.15 -1.53 3.64
C ARG A 6 9.16 -2.75 4.54
N TYR A 7 8.98 -3.93 3.96
CA TYR A 7 9.04 -5.17 4.72
C TYR A 7 10.49 -5.59 4.85
N SER A 8 11.00 -5.58 6.09
CA SER A 8 12.35 -6.07 6.38
C SER A 8 12.44 -7.58 6.43
N GLN A 9 11.34 -8.27 6.77
CA GLN A 9 11.29 -9.73 6.91
C GLN A 9 9.93 -10.26 6.46
N THR A 10 9.94 -11.16 5.47
CA THR A 10 8.76 -11.93 5.03
C THR A 10 9.19 -13.33 4.59
N PRO A 11 8.25 -14.29 4.40
CA PRO A 11 8.57 -15.62 3.89
C PRO A 11 9.25 -15.64 2.51
N VAL A 12 9.14 -14.55 1.73
CA VAL A 12 9.76 -14.41 0.39
C VAL A 12 10.93 -13.43 0.38
N GLY A 13 11.42 -13.03 1.56
CA GLY A 13 12.47 -12.01 1.70
C GLY A 13 11.93 -10.58 1.84
N PRO A 14 12.82 -9.59 1.98
CA PRO A 14 12.43 -8.18 2.09
C PRO A 14 11.92 -7.63 0.75
N TYR A 15 10.94 -6.74 0.81
CA TYR A 15 10.43 -6.00 -0.35
C TYR A 15 9.70 -4.73 0.09
N ASP A 16 9.46 -3.83 -0.86
CA ASP A 16 8.75 -2.58 -0.67
C ASP A 16 7.39 -2.62 -1.37
N GLU A 17 6.40 -1.92 -0.83
CA GLU A 17 5.06 -1.77 -1.40
C GLU A 17 4.59 -0.32 -1.40
N LEU A 18 3.87 0.05 -2.47
CA LEU A 18 3.02 1.23 -2.54
C LEU A 18 1.58 0.78 -2.83
N ILE A 19 0.65 1.11 -1.95
CA ILE A 19 -0.72 0.60 -1.94
C ILE A 19 -1.70 1.74 -2.13
N TYR A 20 -2.65 1.57 -3.05
CA TYR A 20 -3.78 2.49 -3.26
C TYR A 20 -5.10 1.85 -2.84
N ILE A 21 -5.69 2.38 -1.76
CA ILE A 21 -7.02 2.00 -1.24
C ILE A 21 -7.92 3.23 -1.35
N PRO A 22 -8.62 3.45 -2.46
CA PRO A 22 -9.45 4.64 -2.65
C PRO A 22 -10.66 4.68 -1.69
N GLY A 23 -11.16 3.53 -1.25
CA GLY A 23 -12.27 3.46 -0.31
C GLY A 23 -12.98 2.12 -0.32
N VAL A 24 -14.28 2.17 -0.01
CA VAL A 24 -15.16 1.00 0.03
C VAL A 24 -16.06 0.95 -1.20
N TYR A 25 -16.32 -0.25 -1.70
CA TYR A 25 -17.14 -0.51 -2.89
C TYR A 25 -18.25 -1.50 -2.57
N LYS A 26 -19.33 -1.47 -3.33
CA LYS A 26 -20.32 -2.54 -3.34
C LYS A 26 -19.66 -3.82 -3.86
N THR A 27 -20.07 -4.96 -3.29
CA THR A 27 -19.50 -6.27 -3.60
C THR A 27 -20.62 -7.30 -3.68
N PRO A 28 -20.51 -8.30 -4.57
CA PRO A 28 -21.53 -9.35 -4.69
C PRO A 28 -21.66 -10.24 -3.45
N HIS A 29 -20.63 -10.33 -2.61
CA HIS A 29 -20.55 -11.28 -1.50
C HIS A 29 -20.72 -10.63 -0.12
N SER A 30 -21.16 -9.38 -0.06
CA SER A 30 -21.47 -8.70 1.20
C SER A 30 -22.58 -7.67 1.01
N PRO A 31 -23.56 -7.59 1.94
CA PRO A 31 -24.62 -6.59 1.89
C PRO A 31 -24.11 -5.16 2.21
N ARG A 32 -22.94 -5.06 2.85
CA ARG A 32 -22.30 -3.79 3.18
C ARG A 32 -21.07 -3.58 2.29
N PRO A 33 -20.74 -2.33 1.91
CA PRO A 33 -19.51 -2.03 1.19
C PRO A 33 -18.26 -2.57 1.90
N ARG A 34 -17.25 -2.92 1.12
CA ARG A 34 -15.96 -3.43 1.59
C ARG A 34 -14.81 -2.70 0.94
N TYR A 35 -13.67 -2.65 1.63
CA TYR A 35 -12.48 -2.01 1.08
C TYR A 35 -12.05 -2.72 -0.20
N ARG A 36 -11.50 -1.95 -1.14
CA ARG A 36 -10.89 -2.49 -2.35
C ARG A 36 -9.55 -1.82 -2.59
N ILE A 37 -8.53 -2.62 -2.85
CA ILE A 37 -7.25 -2.11 -3.34
C ILE A 37 -7.33 -2.05 -4.86
N THR A 38 -7.13 -0.88 -5.43
CA THR A 38 -7.16 -0.70 -6.90
C THR A 38 -5.81 -0.95 -7.54
N ASN A 39 -4.72 -0.60 -6.86
CA ASN A 39 -3.36 -0.84 -7.33
C ASN A 39 -2.42 -1.11 -6.15
N ILE A 40 -1.52 -2.08 -6.32
CA ILE A 40 -0.30 -2.18 -5.51
C ILE A 40 0.90 -2.25 -6.45
N TYR A 41 1.93 -1.50 -6.13
CA TYR A 41 3.25 -1.64 -6.73
C TYR A 41 4.21 -2.27 -5.73
N VAL A 42 5.03 -3.21 -6.18
CA VAL A 42 5.95 -3.98 -5.33
C VAL A 42 7.31 -4.18 -5.97
N SER A 43 8.36 -4.31 -5.16
CA SER A 43 9.73 -4.50 -5.65
C SER A 43 10.17 -5.97 -5.89
N SER A 44 9.28 -6.96 -5.71
CA SER A 44 9.59 -8.39 -5.94
C SER A 44 8.54 -9.09 -6.81
N ILE A 45 9.01 -9.94 -7.73
CA ILE A 45 8.17 -10.74 -8.63
C ILE A 45 7.39 -11.80 -7.84
N GLU A 46 8.02 -12.43 -6.85
CA GLU A 46 7.44 -13.46 -6.01
C GLU A 46 6.24 -12.92 -5.23
N THR A 47 6.35 -11.72 -4.67
CA THR A 47 5.22 -11.09 -3.96
C THR A 47 4.12 -10.65 -4.94
N THR A 48 4.44 -10.25 -6.18
CA THR A 48 3.45 -9.99 -7.23
C THR A 48 2.62 -11.25 -7.51
N TYR A 49 3.29 -12.37 -7.81
CA TYR A 49 2.64 -13.63 -8.12
C TYR A 49 1.77 -14.13 -6.97
N ASN A 50 2.34 -14.23 -5.77
CA ASN A 50 1.62 -14.75 -4.60
C ASN A 50 0.48 -13.81 -4.17
N GLY A 51 0.71 -12.50 -4.24
CA GLY A 51 -0.28 -11.45 -3.96
C GLY A 51 -1.55 -11.60 -4.80
N ARG A 52 -1.36 -11.80 -6.10
CA ARG A 52 -2.45 -11.97 -7.07
C ARG A 52 -3.13 -13.32 -6.88
N LYS A 53 -2.36 -14.40 -6.82
CA LYS A 53 -2.87 -15.77 -6.72
C LYS A 53 -3.70 -16.01 -5.44
N ASN A 54 -3.22 -15.57 -4.29
CA ASN A 54 -3.83 -15.94 -3.00
C ASN A 54 -4.93 -14.96 -2.56
N TRP A 55 -4.89 -13.70 -3.02
CA TRP A 55 -5.75 -12.62 -2.50
C TRP A 55 -6.43 -11.77 -3.57
N ASN A 56 -6.23 -12.06 -4.86
CA ASN A 56 -6.67 -11.22 -5.99
C ASN A 56 -6.27 -9.75 -5.83
N ILE A 57 -5.13 -9.48 -5.21
CA ILE A 57 -4.66 -8.11 -5.08
C ILE A 57 -3.97 -7.73 -6.40
N PRO A 58 -4.32 -6.61 -7.05
CA PRO A 58 -3.75 -6.19 -8.33
C PRO A 58 -2.33 -5.64 -8.15
N LYS A 59 -1.41 -6.51 -7.72
CA LYS A 59 0.01 -6.20 -7.61
C LYS A 59 0.65 -6.10 -8.98
N ARG A 60 1.59 -5.17 -9.13
CA ARG A 60 2.43 -4.93 -10.30
C ARG A 60 3.86 -4.68 -9.85
N LEU A 61 4.83 -5.11 -10.65
CA LEU A 61 6.24 -4.88 -10.37
C LEU A 61 6.59 -3.40 -10.56
N ALA A 62 7.41 -2.85 -9.65
CA ALA A 62 7.93 -1.49 -9.72
C ALA A 62 9.31 -1.39 -9.08
N VAL A 63 10.02 -0.31 -9.41
CA VAL A 63 11.32 0.03 -8.83
C VAL A 63 11.10 1.09 -7.76
N PHE A 64 11.70 0.88 -6.59
CA PHE A 64 11.60 1.77 -5.44
C PHE A 64 12.97 2.35 -5.11
N ASP A 65 13.01 3.63 -4.77
CA ASP A 65 14.18 4.29 -4.20
C ASP A 65 13.80 5.06 -2.93
N PHE A 66 14.64 4.93 -1.91
CA PHE A 66 14.50 5.58 -0.62
C PHE A 66 15.81 6.26 -0.26
N SER A 67 15.79 7.57 -0.11
CA SER A 67 16.98 8.36 0.23
C SER A 67 16.68 9.29 1.39
N THR A 68 17.48 9.21 2.46
CA THR A 68 17.36 10.10 3.61
C THR A 68 18.46 11.15 3.55
N SER A 69 18.07 12.43 3.62
CA SER A 69 18.98 13.57 3.63
C SER A 69 19.64 13.73 4.99
N ASP A 70 20.98 13.72 5.05
CA ASP A 70 21.72 13.96 6.29
C ASP A 70 21.54 15.40 6.82
N THR A 71 21.31 16.37 5.93
CA THR A 71 21.13 17.78 6.30
C THR A 71 19.77 18.07 6.93
N THR A 72 18.71 17.48 6.38
CA THR A 72 17.31 17.80 6.78
C THR A 72 16.65 16.70 7.58
N GLY A 73 17.18 15.47 7.55
CA GLY A 73 16.52 14.27 8.06
C GLY A 73 15.28 13.85 7.26
N HIS A 74 14.98 14.51 6.14
CA HIS A 74 13.86 14.14 5.28
C HIS A 74 14.17 12.85 4.52
N THR A 75 13.15 12.02 4.32
CA THR A 75 13.23 10.84 3.47
C THR A 75 12.44 11.06 2.20
N THR A 76 13.14 11.02 1.08
CA THR A 76 12.58 10.99 -0.26
C THR A 76 12.26 9.55 -0.65
N ILE A 77 11.11 9.36 -1.28
CA ILE A 77 10.60 8.09 -1.75
C ILE A 77 10.22 8.27 -3.20
N SER A 78 10.71 7.42 -4.09
CA SER A 78 10.28 7.41 -5.49
C SER A 78 9.91 6.01 -5.94
N VAL A 79 8.92 5.91 -6.82
CA VAL A 79 8.45 4.66 -7.42
C VAL A 79 8.30 4.85 -8.92
N ALA A 80 8.91 3.94 -9.69
CA ALA A 80 8.95 3.98 -11.13
C ALA A 80 8.56 2.64 -11.75
N HIS A 81 8.14 2.67 -13.02
CA HIS A 81 7.90 1.45 -13.79
C HIS A 81 9.26 0.78 -14.12
N PRO A 82 9.37 -0.57 -14.12
CA PRO A 82 10.64 -1.25 -14.43
C PRO A 82 11.21 -0.89 -15.81
N ASP A 83 10.34 -0.68 -16.81
CA ASP A 83 10.74 -0.28 -18.17
C ASP A 83 11.24 1.18 -18.25
N THR A 84 10.87 2.05 -17.29
CA THR A 84 11.23 3.48 -17.27
C THR A 84 11.69 3.91 -15.87
N PRO A 85 12.79 3.34 -15.33
CA PRO A 85 13.17 3.50 -13.93
C PRO A 85 13.60 4.93 -13.58
N THR A 86 14.00 5.74 -14.56
CA THR A 86 14.39 7.15 -14.39
C THR A 86 13.22 8.12 -14.37
N THR A 87 12.00 7.65 -14.62
CA THR A 87 10.80 8.48 -14.71
C THR A 87 9.79 7.99 -13.67
N PRO A 88 9.92 8.43 -12.40
CA PRO A 88 9.03 7.97 -11.34
C PRO A 88 7.61 8.50 -11.58
N PHE A 89 6.64 7.61 -11.43
CA PHE A 89 5.23 7.98 -11.41
C PHE A 89 4.76 8.30 -9.99
N PHE A 90 5.53 8.01 -8.96
CA PHE A 90 5.21 8.42 -7.60
C PHE A 90 6.47 8.98 -6.95
N TYR A 91 6.30 10.08 -6.23
CA TYR A 91 7.35 10.75 -5.49
C TYR A 91 6.77 11.31 -4.20
N ALA A 92 7.46 11.15 -3.08
CA ALA A 92 7.06 11.76 -1.82
C ALA A 92 8.29 12.14 -1.00
N VAL A 93 8.19 13.23 -0.25
CA VAL A 93 9.16 13.63 0.76
C VAL A 93 8.46 13.63 2.10
N VAL A 94 9.01 12.90 3.07
CA VAL A 94 8.51 12.85 4.44
C VAL A 94 9.56 13.33 5.43
N GLY A 95 9.13 14.10 6.42
CA GLY A 95 10.00 14.68 7.45
C GLY A 95 9.37 14.62 8.83
N ASN A 96 10.19 14.67 9.88
CA ASN A 96 9.69 14.71 11.25
C ASN A 96 9.02 16.07 11.54
N ILE A 97 7.95 16.04 12.31
CA ILE A 97 7.30 17.22 12.90
C ILE A 97 7.94 17.44 14.28
N PRO A 98 8.48 18.64 14.58
CA PRO A 98 9.02 18.94 15.89
C PRO A 98 8.03 18.58 17.01
N VAL A 99 8.53 17.90 18.05
CA VAL A 99 7.78 17.38 19.20
C VAL A 99 6.80 16.24 18.85
N VAL A 100 5.93 16.40 17.85
CA VAL A 100 4.88 15.43 17.50
C VAL A 100 5.46 14.08 17.06
N SER A 101 6.53 14.08 16.26
CA SER A 101 7.17 12.83 15.80
C SER A 101 7.96 12.09 16.89
N SER A 102 8.05 12.64 18.10
CA SER A 102 8.64 11.96 19.25
C SER A 102 7.62 11.18 20.08
N ILE A 103 6.32 11.35 19.81
CA ILE A 103 5.25 10.72 20.59
C ILE A 103 4.86 9.38 19.94
N PRO A 104 5.10 8.24 20.61
CA PRO A 104 4.69 6.93 20.12
C PRO A 104 3.19 6.70 20.35
N LEU A 105 2.50 6.21 19.34
CA LEU A 105 1.10 5.79 19.40
C LEU A 105 1.02 4.25 19.29
N PRO A 106 0.58 3.54 20.33
CA PRO A 106 0.32 2.10 20.21
C PRO A 106 -0.91 1.89 19.33
N LEU A 107 -0.74 1.15 18.24
CA LEU A 107 -1.80 0.88 17.28
C LEU A 107 -1.99 -0.62 17.13
N ASN A 108 -3.25 -1.04 17.21
CA ASN A 108 -3.64 -2.42 16.93
C ASN A 108 -5.00 -2.41 16.24
N SER A 109 -5.00 -2.90 15.01
CA SER A 109 -6.20 -3.02 14.15
C SER A 109 -7.35 -3.77 14.82
N LYS A 110 -7.08 -4.67 15.77
CA LYS A 110 -8.12 -5.39 16.54
C LYS A 110 -9.01 -4.47 17.37
N TYR A 111 -8.46 -3.36 17.86
CA TYR A 111 -9.20 -2.39 18.68
C TYR A 111 -9.70 -1.20 17.85
N PHE A 112 -9.47 -1.21 16.54
CA PHE A 112 -9.96 -0.17 15.66
C PHE A 112 -11.40 -0.50 15.24
N PRO A 113 -12.38 0.41 15.43
CA PRO A 113 -13.79 0.14 15.16
C PRO A 113 -14.15 0.10 13.67
N LEU A 114 -13.18 -0.04 12.76
CA LEU A 114 -13.42 -0.21 11.32
C LEU A 114 -13.22 -1.67 10.92
N ASN A 115 -14.21 -2.23 10.21
CA ASN A 115 -14.05 -3.50 9.52
C ASN A 115 -13.11 -3.31 8.31
N LEU A 116 -11.86 -3.75 8.45
CA LEU A 116 -10.84 -3.68 7.39
C LEU A 116 -10.94 -4.82 6.37
N GLU A 117 -12.01 -5.63 6.41
CA GLU A 117 -12.26 -6.66 5.41
C GLU A 117 -12.30 -6.04 4.01
N ALA A 118 -11.45 -6.56 3.14
CA ALA A 118 -11.35 -6.18 1.75
C ALA A 118 -11.87 -7.31 0.86
N HIS A 119 -12.56 -6.93 -0.22
CA HIS A 119 -13.09 -7.86 -1.23
C HIS A 119 -12.51 -7.49 -2.58
N GLN A 120 -11.92 -8.47 -3.25
CA GLN A 120 -11.23 -8.30 -4.51
C GLN A 120 -11.87 -9.13 -5.63
N PRO A 121 -12.20 -8.50 -6.77
CA PRO A 121 -12.69 -9.22 -7.94
C PRO A 121 -11.59 -10.09 -8.55
N PRO A 122 -11.95 -11.02 -9.43
CA PRO A 122 -10.97 -11.72 -10.27
C PRO A 122 -10.11 -10.72 -11.06
N LEU A 123 -8.86 -11.11 -11.30
CA LEU A 123 -7.89 -10.30 -12.01
C LEU A 123 -7.68 -10.81 -13.42
N LEU A 124 -7.50 -9.88 -14.36
CA LEU A 124 -7.04 -10.19 -15.72
C LEU A 124 -5.54 -10.48 -15.71
N GLU A 125 -5.09 -11.26 -16.70
CA GLU A 125 -3.67 -11.53 -16.92
C GLU A 125 -2.94 -10.23 -17.30
N GLY A 126 -1.77 -10.01 -16.68
CA GLY A 126 -0.85 -8.93 -17.03
C GLY A 126 0.44 -9.49 -17.64
N LYS A 127 1.58 -8.84 -17.38
CA LYS A 127 2.90 -9.32 -17.81
C LYS A 127 3.33 -10.55 -17.01
N LYS A 128 3.46 -11.72 -17.66
CA LYS A 128 3.83 -12.98 -17.00
C LYS A 128 5.22 -12.94 -16.40
N GLU A 129 6.16 -12.28 -17.08
CA GLU A 129 7.53 -12.07 -16.59
C GLU A 129 7.58 -11.30 -15.26
N ASN A 130 6.55 -10.49 -14.97
CA ASN A 130 6.42 -9.74 -13.73
C ASN A 130 5.63 -10.48 -12.63
N GLY A 131 5.19 -11.71 -12.90
CA GLY A 131 4.35 -12.49 -11.99
C GLY A 131 2.87 -12.09 -12.01
N GLU A 132 2.39 -11.37 -13.03
CA GLU A 132 1.03 -10.81 -13.07
C GLU A 132 -0.03 -11.81 -13.55
N VAL A 133 -0.28 -12.86 -12.76
CA VAL A 133 -1.23 -13.91 -13.10
C VAL A 133 -2.71 -13.47 -13.07
N ALA A 134 -3.54 -14.12 -13.89
CA ALA A 134 -4.99 -14.00 -13.84
C ALA A 134 -5.61 -14.84 -12.71
N THR A 135 -6.83 -14.47 -12.31
CA THR A 135 -7.66 -15.23 -11.37
C THR A 135 -9.12 -15.23 -11.82
N GLU A 136 -9.91 -16.21 -11.37
CA GLU A 136 -11.28 -16.43 -11.88
C GLU A 136 -12.39 -16.20 -10.85
N THR A 137 -12.06 -16.37 -9.58
CA THR A 137 -12.98 -16.26 -8.44
C THR A 137 -12.76 -14.98 -7.69
N TRP A 138 -13.66 -14.63 -6.77
CA TRP A 138 -13.51 -13.50 -5.86
C TRP A 138 -12.71 -13.92 -4.63
N ARG A 139 -12.00 -12.98 -3.99
CA ARG A 139 -11.27 -13.21 -2.73
C ARG A 139 -11.64 -12.17 -1.69
N SER A 140 -11.77 -12.56 -0.42
CA SER A 140 -11.73 -11.63 0.70
C SER A 140 -10.61 -11.94 1.68
N TRP A 141 -10.16 -10.89 2.36
CA TRP A 141 -9.14 -10.99 3.38
C TRP A 141 -9.26 -9.81 4.33
N THR A 142 -8.75 -9.99 5.55
CA THR A 142 -8.73 -8.94 6.57
C THR A 142 -7.30 -8.83 7.10
N PRO A 143 -6.64 -7.68 6.93
CA PRO A 143 -5.28 -7.51 7.41
C PRO A 143 -5.32 -7.35 8.94
N TRP A 144 -4.36 -7.96 9.62
CA TRP A 144 -4.08 -7.64 11.01
C TRP A 144 -2.74 -6.90 11.10
N MET A 145 -2.78 -5.73 11.72
CA MET A 145 -1.61 -4.88 11.98
C MET A 145 -1.53 -4.55 13.47
N SER A 146 -0.32 -4.61 14.01
CA SER A 146 -0.02 -4.15 15.36
C SER A 146 1.41 -3.62 15.46
N GLY A 147 1.57 -2.53 16.19
CA GLY A 147 2.87 -1.93 16.44
C GLY A 147 2.73 -0.53 17.01
N THR A 148 3.80 0.23 16.89
CA THR A 148 3.83 1.64 17.28
C THR A 148 3.92 2.48 16.02
N GLY A 149 3.19 3.59 15.97
CA GLY A 149 3.31 4.57 14.91
C GLY A 149 3.53 5.97 15.47
N ARG A 150 3.99 6.89 14.62
CA ARG A 150 4.19 8.29 14.93
C ARG A 150 3.70 9.15 13.78
N PHE A 151 3.18 10.32 14.09
CA PHE A 151 2.86 11.27 13.03
C PHE A 151 4.13 11.96 12.52
N VAL A 152 4.27 11.98 11.20
CA VAL A 152 5.28 12.70 10.44
C VAL A 152 4.59 13.61 9.44
N LYS A 153 5.33 14.50 8.79
CA LYS A 153 4.80 15.39 7.75
C LYS A 153 5.19 14.90 6.37
N CYS A 154 4.23 14.82 5.46
CA CYS A 154 4.48 14.83 4.02
C CYS A 154 4.79 16.27 3.61
N VAL A 155 6.01 16.49 3.14
CA VAL A 155 6.53 17.80 2.71
C VAL A 155 6.18 18.06 1.25
N GLU A 156 6.23 17.02 0.43
CA GLU A 156 5.94 17.06 -1.00
C GLU A 156 5.39 15.70 -1.43
N VAL A 157 4.46 15.69 -2.38
CA VAL A 157 4.04 14.47 -3.07
C VAL A 157 3.78 14.79 -4.53
N LYS A 158 4.20 13.92 -5.43
CA LYS A 158 3.79 13.92 -6.83
C LYS A 158 3.30 12.53 -7.16
N ASN A 159 2.04 12.43 -7.55
CA ASN A 159 1.42 11.17 -7.93
C ASN A 159 1.03 11.27 -9.41
N GLY A 160 1.56 10.35 -10.20
CA GLY A 160 1.78 10.44 -11.65
C GLY A 160 0.54 10.32 -12.52
N ASN A 161 -0.58 10.90 -12.10
CA ASN A 161 -1.56 11.31 -13.09
C ASN A 161 -1.22 12.66 -13.72
N GLY A 162 -0.39 13.51 -13.08
CA GLY A 162 -0.02 14.83 -13.63
C GLY A 162 -1.21 15.72 -14.00
N ASP A 163 -2.43 15.34 -13.60
CA ASP A 163 -3.71 15.95 -13.95
C ASP A 163 -4.20 16.92 -12.87
N GLY A 164 -3.41 17.13 -11.82
CA GLY A 164 -3.75 18.00 -10.69
C GLY A 164 -4.90 17.49 -9.80
N THR A 165 -5.32 16.23 -9.93
CA THR A 165 -6.44 15.68 -9.12
C THR A 165 -6.07 15.39 -7.67
N TRP A 166 -4.78 15.29 -7.37
CA TRP A 166 -4.25 15.24 -6.00
C TRP A 166 -3.33 16.44 -5.78
N PRO A 167 -3.40 17.10 -4.62
CA PRO A 167 -2.61 18.31 -4.39
C PRO A 167 -1.12 17.97 -4.41
N ASP A 168 -0.40 18.50 -5.41
CA ASP A 168 1.07 18.40 -5.55
C ASP A 168 1.81 19.01 -4.34
N ARG A 169 1.10 19.80 -3.54
CA ARG A 169 1.53 20.33 -2.25
C ARG A 169 0.48 20.03 -1.19
N ILE A 170 0.85 19.23 -0.19
CA ILE A 170 -0.01 18.95 0.95
C ILE A 170 0.43 19.84 2.12
N ASP A 171 -0.35 20.89 2.41
CA ASP A 171 -0.10 21.81 3.52
C ASP A 171 -1.04 21.55 4.71
N GLY A 172 -0.59 21.94 5.91
CA GLY A 172 -1.38 21.87 7.14
C GLY A 172 -1.63 20.44 7.66
N ILE A 173 -2.78 20.24 8.31
CA ILE A 173 -3.19 18.93 8.90
C ILE A 173 -3.28 17.82 7.85
N TRP A 174 -3.53 18.17 6.59
CA TRP A 174 -3.62 17.23 5.48
C TRP A 174 -2.28 16.56 5.17
N GLY A 175 -1.16 17.18 5.56
CA GLY A 175 0.18 16.64 5.42
C GLY A 175 0.59 15.67 6.52
N MET A 176 -0.28 15.41 7.51
CA MET A 176 0.02 14.45 8.57
C MET A 176 -0.05 13.02 8.04
N VAL A 177 1.06 12.30 8.15
CA VAL A 177 1.18 10.90 7.76
C VAL A 177 1.51 10.07 8.99
N LEU A 178 0.87 8.93 9.13
CA LEU A 178 1.23 7.96 10.15
C LEU A 178 2.38 7.09 9.65
N ARG A 179 3.56 7.22 10.27
CA ARG A 179 4.71 6.34 10.05
C ARG A 179 4.73 5.25 11.11
N TRP A 180 4.77 3.99 10.70
CA TRP A 180 4.99 2.88 11.62
C TRP A 180 6.47 2.81 12.02
N ASP A 181 6.73 2.59 13.30
CA ASP A 181 8.07 2.39 13.83
C ASP A 181 8.56 0.96 13.52
N PRO A 182 9.89 0.73 13.52
CA PRO A 182 10.46 -0.61 13.37
C PRO A 182 9.84 -1.60 14.37
N GLY A 183 9.55 -2.82 13.90
CA GLY A 183 8.92 -3.86 14.71
C GLY A 183 7.39 -3.93 14.58
N MET A 184 6.77 -3.10 13.74
CA MET A 184 5.38 -3.33 13.30
C MET A 184 5.24 -4.75 12.76
N LYS A 185 4.21 -5.45 13.23
CA LYS A 185 3.83 -6.79 12.78
C LYS A 185 2.59 -6.67 11.91
N MET A 186 2.63 -7.35 10.77
CA MET A 186 1.50 -7.50 9.88
C MET A 186 1.25 -8.98 9.62
N LYS A 187 -0.01 -9.40 9.65
CA LYS A 187 -0.43 -10.76 9.32
C LYS A 187 -1.53 -10.71 8.27
N PHE A 188 -1.40 -11.59 7.29
CA PHE A 188 -2.40 -11.83 6.27
C PHE A 188 -2.71 -13.31 6.24
N GLU A 189 -3.93 -13.66 6.61
CA GLU A 189 -4.42 -15.02 6.40
C GLU A 189 -4.74 -15.22 4.91
N VAL A 190 -4.70 -16.47 4.46
CA VAL A 190 -5.04 -16.81 3.07
C VAL A 190 -6.46 -16.33 2.77
N GLY A 191 -6.63 -15.70 1.60
CA GLY A 191 -7.90 -15.10 1.23
C GLY A 191 -9.02 -16.13 1.05
N LYS A 192 -10.16 -15.88 1.69
CA LYS A 192 -11.36 -16.70 1.52
C LYS A 192 -11.88 -16.54 0.09
N GLU A 193 -12.13 -17.67 -0.55
CA GLU A 193 -12.65 -17.72 -1.92
C GLU A 193 -14.16 -17.53 -1.96
N TYR A 194 -14.64 -16.84 -2.98
CA TYR A 194 -16.05 -16.73 -3.33
C TYR A 194 -16.29 -17.01 -4.81
N PRO A 195 -17.48 -17.54 -5.18
CA PRO A 195 -17.81 -17.80 -6.58
C PRO A 195 -17.71 -16.56 -7.47
N LYS A 196 -17.52 -16.76 -8.78
CA LYS A 196 -17.53 -15.68 -9.76
C LYS A 196 -18.86 -14.92 -9.76
N SER A 197 -18.79 -13.61 -9.96
CA SER A 197 -19.98 -12.74 -10.06
C SER A 197 -19.68 -11.55 -10.97
N ASN A 198 -20.71 -11.10 -11.70
CA ASN A 198 -20.64 -10.02 -12.69
C ASN A 198 -21.12 -8.66 -12.15
N LEU A 199 -21.33 -8.55 -10.83
CA LEU A 199 -21.65 -7.29 -10.14
C LEU A 199 -20.44 -6.37 -10.02
#